data_AF-A0A381E055-F1
#
_entry.id   AF-A0A381E055-F1
#
_cell.length_a   1.000
_cell.length_b   1.000
_cell.length_c   1.000
_cell.angle_alpha   90.00
_cell.angle_beta   90.00
_cell.angle_gamma   90.00
#
_symmetry.space_group_name_H-M   'P 1'
#
loop_
_entity.id
_entity.type
_entity.pdbx_description
1 polymer ?
#
loop_
_entity_poly.entity_id
_entity_poly.type
_entity_poly.pdbx_seq_one_letter_code
_entity_poly.pdbx_strand_id
1 'polypeptide(L)'
;MHSDTATGYFKRTIDYLLQKGNLIYCGALAAVLITAQLLRDPALQGISFLLQSIMYVLLVLFACKMLDSMKRITLGLESEPVPMETVSVLPRSIVAQYLGGMTICGALIYFCYLITPDEGNRPLILYGGIFLIYIITPAVILSLFNGAGLGAVFNPSAWKRAINDIGSGRYLIAILLPFGIALIISSLYSAIALIIPAMDTVGTPGYYLNAILRGLVRTLCLSLPWFYFAWYYPPPEETLDPDAIDFDDHELAQNIDMGDELLQQLTRLKAEEEKIAQLQRRQPPVDLTLLREANIEHMSVEEQRQFASDLMKADRLLLQGKEDEAEAVLESYADSTRDIHQYLPACKRLHHLYRRQKRQQELEQMEYRLIEASANGNAHSYPIIHATLDALPDGTLPAEWVLPLAQAAAGRQHHDTVLTLTRNFAKHHPESPDIVDNYFLAARALSKKGEILKAQQLLQQLLKRYPEHEKATQIRRTIELLQQRSNGMA
;
A
#
# COMPACT_ATOMS: atom_id res chain seq x y z
N MET A 1 4.82 12.78 -8.05
CA MET A 1 5.38 11.44 -8.30
C MET A 1 6.50 11.22 -7.30
N HIS A 2 6.24 10.47 -6.24
CA HIS A 2 7.28 10.03 -5.31
C HIS A 2 7.94 8.79 -5.92
N SER A 3 9.27 8.73 -5.91
CA SER A 3 10.00 7.57 -6.39
C SER A 3 10.12 6.56 -5.26
N ASP A 4 9.50 5.38 -5.42
CA ASP A 4 9.65 4.22 -4.52
C ASP A 4 11.00 3.54 -4.72
N THR A 5 12.06 4.34 -4.66
CA THR A 5 13.45 3.93 -4.75
C THR A 5 14.09 4.01 -3.37
N ALA A 6 15.13 3.22 -3.12
CA ALA A 6 15.87 3.23 -1.86
C ALA A 6 16.38 4.63 -1.47
N THR A 7 16.74 5.45 -2.47
CA THR A 7 17.14 6.85 -2.32
C THR A 7 15.96 7.78 -1.99
N GLY A 8 14.79 7.52 -2.58
CA GLY A 8 13.54 8.21 -2.26
C GLY A 8 13.11 8.00 -0.81
N TYR A 9 13.16 6.76 -0.30
CA TYR A 9 12.87 6.46 1.10
C TYR A 9 13.89 7.07 2.06
N PHE A 10 15.16 7.17 1.66
CA PHE A 10 16.17 7.83 2.47
C PHE A 10 15.89 9.33 2.62
N LYS A 11 15.53 10.01 1.53
CA LYS A 11 15.13 11.42 1.59
C LYS A 11 13.90 11.63 2.47
N ARG A 12 12.86 10.80 2.29
CA ARG A 12 11.64 10.84 3.13
C ARG A 12 11.96 10.61 4.60
N THR A 13 12.89 9.70 4.89
CA THR A 13 13.36 9.44 6.26
C THR A 13 13.98 10.69 6.89
N ILE A 14 14.84 11.42 6.17
CA ILE A 14 15.42 12.68 6.66
C ILE A 14 14.33 13.72 6.88
N ASP A 15 13.45 13.93 5.90
CA ASP A 15 12.37 14.92 5.97
C ASP A 15 11.43 14.63 7.16
N TYR A 16 11.12 13.35 7.41
CA TYR A 16 10.27 12.91 8.52
C TYR A 16 10.95 13.03 9.89
N LEU A 17 12.26 12.78 9.95
CA LEU A 17 13.07 12.94 11.18
C LEU A 17 13.17 14.41 11.60
N LEU A 18 13.21 15.33 10.62
CA LEU A 18 13.25 16.77 10.85
C LEU A 18 11.90 17.39 11.26
N GLN A 19 10.80 16.64 11.21
CA GLN A 19 9.52 17.14 11.71
C GLN A 19 9.61 17.44 13.21
N LYS A 20 8.96 18.53 13.64
CA LYS A 20 9.05 19.06 15.02
C LYS A 20 8.83 17.98 16.08
N GLY A 21 7.85 17.10 15.88
CA GLY A 21 7.52 16.00 16.78
C GLY A 21 8.63 14.97 16.96
N ASN A 22 9.36 14.61 15.90
CA ASN A 22 10.48 13.67 16.01
C ASN A 22 11.78 14.36 16.47
N LEU A 23 11.98 15.60 16.04
CA LEU A 23 13.19 16.37 16.32
C LEU A 23 13.43 16.59 17.83
N ILE A 24 12.35 16.80 18.61
CA ILE A 24 12.46 16.98 20.07
C ILE A 24 12.99 15.71 20.75
N TYR A 25 12.50 14.53 20.37
CA TYR A 25 12.94 13.27 20.96
C TYR A 25 14.33 12.87 20.47
N CYS A 26 14.69 13.19 19.23
CA CYS A 26 16.07 13.09 18.75
C CYS A 26 17.01 14.03 19.53
N GLY A 27 16.56 15.25 19.85
CA GLY A 27 17.29 16.18 20.72
C GLY A 27 17.48 15.64 22.13
N ALA A 28 16.44 15.02 22.71
CA ALA A 28 16.51 14.36 24.01
C ALA A 28 17.51 13.19 23.98
N LEU A 29 17.49 12.35 22.94
CA LEU A 29 18.47 11.28 22.75
C LEU A 29 19.91 11.84 22.63
N ALA A 30 20.10 12.92 21.88
CA ALA A 30 21.40 13.59 21.77
C ALA A 30 21.89 14.06 23.15
N ALA A 31 21.03 14.70 23.94
CA ALA A 31 21.36 15.11 25.30
C ALA A 31 21.76 13.91 26.19
N VAL A 32 21.04 12.80 26.10
CA VAL A 32 21.38 11.55 26.81
C VAL A 32 22.76 11.04 26.39
N LEU A 33 23.05 10.95 25.09
CA LEU A 33 24.31 10.40 24.59
C LEU A 33 25.51 11.30 24.87
N ILE A 34 25.33 12.62 24.84
CA ILE A 34 26.34 13.60 25.24
C ILE A 34 26.61 13.47 26.74
N THR A 35 25.56 13.43 27.55
CA THR A 35 25.67 13.30 29.02
C THR A 35 26.33 11.96 29.40
N ALA A 36 25.96 10.87 28.74
CA ALA A 36 26.60 9.55 28.92
C ALA A 36 28.11 9.57 28.68
N GLN A 37 28.54 10.34 27.67
CA GLN A 37 29.95 10.48 27.32
C GLN A 37 30.70 11.30 28.37
N LEU A 38 30.09 12.39 28.86
CA LEU A 38 30.66 13.23 29.90
C LEU A 38 30.73 12.51 31.26
N LEU A 39 29.76 11.64 31.56
CA LEU A 39 29.74 10.81 32.78
C LEU A 39 30.85 9.74 32.85
N ARG A 40 31.60 9.51 31.76
CA ARG A 40 32.81 8.67 31.81
C ARG A 40 33.95 9.34 32.58
N ASP A 41 33.85 10.63 32.86
CA ASP A 41 34.75 11.35 33.75
C ASP A 41 34.58 10.86 35.21
N PRO A 42 35.64 10.36 35.86
CA PRO A 42 35.62 9.96 37.27
C PRO A 42 35.04 11.04 38.21
N ALA A 43 35.22 12.33 37.87
CA ALA A 43 34.73 13.45 38.68
C ALA A 43 33.19 13.57 38.70
N LEU A 44 32.48 13.00 37.72
CA LEU A 44 31.03 13.11 37.55
C LEU A 44 30.26 11.85 37.99
N GLN A 45 30.96 10.79 38.43
CA GLN A 45 30.35 9.51 38.82
C GLN A 45 29.55 9.57 40.14
N GLY A 46 29.67 10.63 40.95
CA GLY A 46 28.92 10.79 42.21
C GLY A 46 27.45 11.20 42.04
N ILE A 47 27.07 11.79 40.90
CA ILE A 47 25.71 12.30 40.58
C ILE A 47 24.82 11.17 39.97
N SER A 48 25.37 9.96 39.94
CA SER A 48 25.13 8.97 38.90
C SER A 48 23.74 8.33 38.90
N PHE A 49 23.17 7.95 40.03
CA PHE A 49 21.96 7.11 39.99
C PHE A 49 20.71 7.84 39.46
N LEU A 50 20.46 9.07 39.93
CA LEU A 50 19.32 9.87 39.49
C LEU A 50 19.47 10.27 38.02
N LEU A 51 20.68 10.66 37.61
CA LEU A 51 20.98 11.03 36.23
C LEU A 51 20.89 9.84 35.27
N GLN A 52 21.36 8.65 35.69
CA GLN A 52 21.20 7.40 34.94
C GLN A 52 19.72 7.02 34.80
N SER A 53 18.92 7.21 35.85
CA SER A 53 17.48 6.97 35.81
C SER A 53 16.77 7.91 34.83
N ILE A 54 17.11 9.21 34.85
CA ILE A 54 16.60 10.19 33.88
C ILE A 54 17.00 9.81 32.45
N MET A 55 18.26 9.44 32.23
CA MET A 55 18.74 9.01 30.92
C MET A 55 18.00 7.78 30.39
N TYR A 56 17.74 6.80 31.26
CA TYR A 56 16.97 5.62 30.91
C TYR A 56 15.53 5.98 30.52
N VAL A 57 14.86 6.84 31.29
CA VAL A 57 13.51 7.33 30.98
C VAL A 57 13.50 8.03 29.62
N LEU A 58 14.46 8.92 29.35
CA LEU A 58 14.54 9.62 28.06
C LEU A 58 14.78 8.65 26.88
N LEU A 59 15.58 7.60 27.08
CA LEU A 59 15.80 6.56 26.07
C LEU A 59 14.50 5.78 25.78
N VAL A 60 13.73 5.45 26.82
CA VAL A 60 12.43 4.79 26.70
C VAL A 60 11.44 5.68 25.95
N LEU A 61 11.35 6.97 26.31
CA LEU A 61 10.49 7.93 25.63
C LEU A 61 10.86 8.09 24.14
N PHE A 62 12.16 8.13 23.83
CA PHE A 62 12.65 8.12 22.46
C PHE A 62 12.18 6.86 21.71
N ALA A 63 12.39 5.66 22.28
CA ALA A 63 11.99 4.41 21.64
C ALA A 63 10.47 4.34 21.41
N CYS A 64 9.66 4.77 22.38
CA CYS A 64 8.21 4.88 22.23
C CYS A 64 7.84 5.77 21.05
N LYS A 65 8.48 6.94 20.96
CA LYS A 65 8.21 7.88 19.87
C LYS A 65 8.60 7.32 18.51
N MET A 66 9.75 6.64 18.42
CA MET A 66 10.18 6.02 17.16
C MET A 66 9.18 4.96 16.71
N LEU A 67 8.73 4.07 17.61
CA LEU A 67 7.72 3.06 17.30
C LEU A 67 6.39 3.66 16.85
N ASP A 68 5.92 4.70 17.53
CA ASP A 68 4.68 5.41 17.16
C ASP A 68 4.79 6.02 15.76
N SER A 69 5.88 6.74 15.50
CA SER A 69 6.17 7.35 14.21
C SER A 69 6.35 6.30 13.10
N MET A 70 6.91 5.13 13.38
CA MET A 70 6.95 4.01 12.43
C MET A 70 5.54 3.51 12.09
N LYS A 71 4.67 3.33 13.09
CA LYS A 71 3.29 2.89 12.83
C LYS A 71 2.51 3.94 12.03
N ARG A 72 2.72 5.23 12.27
CA ARG A 72 2.14 6.32 11.45
C ARG A 72 2.55 6.22 9.99
N ILE A 73 3.83 5.93 9.70
CA ILE A 73 4.31 5.69 8.34
C ILE A 73 3.58 4.50 7.70
N THR A 74 3.40 3.39 8.42
CA THR A 74 2.66 2.22 7.87
C THR A 74 1.20 2.52 7.56
N LEU A 75 0.60 3.45 8.29
CA LEU A 75 -0.79 3.89 8.09
C LEU A 75 -0.94 4.98 7.02
N GLY A 76 0.15 5.37 6.35
CA GLY A 76 0.12 6.43 5.35
C GLY A 76 -0.03 7.85 5.92
N LEU A 77 0.08 8.04 7.24
CA LEU A 77 -0.10 9.33 7.93
C LEU A 77 1.17 10.21 7.87
N GLU A 78 1.91 10.14 6.76
CA GLU A 78 3.20 10.85 6.60
C GLU A 78 3.04 12.34 6.32
N SER A 79 1.92 12.73 5.70
CA SER A 79 1.60 14.11 5.32
C SER A 79 1.05 14.92 6.50
N GLU A 80 0.59 14.23 7.54
CA GLU A 80 0.13 14.84 8.77
C GLU A 80 1.31 15.29 9.64
N PRO A 81 1.16 16.40 10.38
CA PRO A 81 2.19 16.83 11.32
C PRO A 81 2.36 15.80 12.44
N VAL A 82 3.61 15.35 12.67
CA VAL A 82 3.90 14.43 13.78
C VAL A 82 3.55 15.08 15.12
N PRO A 83 2.66 14.47 15.93
CA PRO A 83 2.22 15.01 17.21
C PRO A 83 3.37 15.00 18.23
N MET A 84 3.26 15.87 19.24
CA MET A 84 4.27 15.95 20.32
C MET A 84 4.14 14.86 21.36
N GLU A 85 2.99 14.20 21.43
CA GLU A 85 2.75 13.08 22.31
C GLU A 85 3.68 11.90 22.00
N THR A 86 4.03 11.15 23.05
CA THR A 86 4.96 10.02 22.99
C THR A 86 4.39 8.86 22.18
N VAL A 87 3.07 8.67 22.26
CA VAL A 87 2.32 7.59 21.63
C VAL A 87 0.98 8.18 21.20
N SER A 88 0.74 8.25 19.89
CA SER A 88 -0.45 8.87 19.29
C SER A 88 -1.38 7.86 18.63
N VAL A 89 -0.81 6.89 17.91
CA VAL A 89 -1.57 5.90 17.14
C VAL A 89 -1.30 4.47 17.61
N LEU A 90 -0.13 4.23 18.22
CA LEU A 90 0.27 2.90 18.64
C LEU A 90 -0.39 2.48 19.97
N PRO A 91 -0.96 1.27 20.09
CA PRO A 91 -1.45 0.75 21.37
C PRO A 91 -0.33 0.63 22.43
N ARG A 92 -0.61 1.03 23.67
CA ARG A 92 0.35 0.98 24.79
C ARG A 92 0.86 -0.43 25.09
N SER A 93 0.05 -1.46 24.81
CA SER A 93 0.42 -2.87 24.96
C SER A 93 1.59 -3.26 24.06
N ILE A 94 1.59 -2.82 22.80
CA ILE A 94 2.66 -3.11 21.83
C ILE A 94 3.97 -2.44 22.27
N VAL A 95 3.90 -1.20 22.75
CA VAL A 95 5.05 -0.47 23.29
C VAL A 95 5.66 -1.21 24.49
N ALA A 96 4.83 -1.64 25.43
CA ALA A 96 5.28 -2.41 26.60
C ALA A 96 5.92 -3.75 26.19
N GLN A 97 5.34 -4.45 25.21
CA GLN A 97 5.88 -5.71 24.69
C GLN A 97 7.25 -5.50 24.03
N TYR A 98 7.41 -4.48 23.19
CA TYR A 98 8.69 -4.18 22.56
C TYR A 98 9.76 -3.83 23.61
N LEU A 99 9.47 -2.92 24.54
CA LEU A 99 10.41 -2.52 25.59
C LEU A 99 10.80 -3.69 26.50
N GLY A 100 9.82 -4.50 26.90
CA GLY A 100 10.03 -5.70 27.69
C GLY A 100 10.93 -6.71 26.96
N GLY A 101 10.62 -6.99 25.70
CA GLY A 101 11.42 -7.90 24.88
C GLY A 101 12.85 -7.42 24.66
N MET A 102 13.06 -6.15 24.32
CA MET A 102 14.40 -5.58 24.15
C MET A 102 15.21 -5.56 25.44
N THR A 103 14.56 -5.34 26.58
CA THR A 103 15.20 -5.42 27.91
C THR A 103 15.65 -6.85 28.20
N ILE A 104 14.83 -7.86 27.89
CA ILE A 104 15.20 -9.27 28.04
C ILE A 104 16.36 -9.62 27.11
N CYS A 105 16.31 -9.22 25.84
CA CYS A 105 17.42 -9.43 24.89
C CYS A 105 18.73 -8.78 25.38
N GLY A 106 18.66 -7.55 25.90
CA GLY A 106 19.81 -6.86 26.48
C GLY A 106 20.38 -7.57 27.70
N ALA A 107 19.51 -8.05 28.60
CA ALA A 107 19.91 -8.82 29.78
C ALA A 107 20.58 -10.15 29.39
N LEU A 108 20.06 -10.84 28.36
CA LEU A 108 20.67 -12.08 27.84
C LEU A 108 22.07 -11.83 27.25
N ILE A 109 22.24 -10.78 26.45
CA ILE A 109 23.56 -10.41 25.92
C ILE A 109 24.52 -10.08 27.07
N TYR A 110 24.06 -9.32 28.06
CA TYR A 110 24.87 -8.97 29.23
C TYR A 110 25.25 -10.19 30.07
N PHE A 111 24.32 -11.14 30.23
CA PHE A 111 24.58 -12.42 30.90
C PHE A 111 25.62 -13.26 30.16
N CYS A 112 25.50 -13.37 28.83
CA CYS A 112 26.51 -14.04 27.99
C CYS A 112 27.88 -13.35 28.09
N TYR A 113 27.90 -12.01 28.14
CA TYR A 113 29.12 -11.24 28.35
C TYR A 113 29.78 -11.58 29.70
N LEU A 114 29.01 -11.71 30.78
CA LEU A 114 29.53 -12.00 32.12
C LEU A 114 30.06 -13.43 32.26
N ILE A 115 29.39 -14.43 31.66
CA ILE A 115 29.80 -15.84 31.79
C ILE A 115 31.01 -16.16 30.92
N THR A 116 31.30 -15.34 29.92
CA THR A 116 32.43 -15.58 29.02
C THR A 116 33.76 -15.40 29.76
N PRO A 117 34.53 -16.49 29.94
CA PRO A 117 35.75 -16.47 30.74
C PRO A 117 36.92 -15.80 30.00
N ASP A 118 36.92 -15.86 28.67
CA ASP A 118 37.94 -15.25 27.82
C ASP A 118 37.62 -13.77 27.57
N GLU A 119 38.43 -12.88 28.16
CA GLU A 119 38.28 -11.43 28.02
C GLU A 119 38.43 -10.95 26.56
N GLY A 120 39.18 -11.68 25.74
CA GLY A 120 39.34 -11.37 24.31
C GLY A 120 38.04 -11.56 23.51
N ASN A 121 37.18 -12.49 23.93
CA ASN A 121 35.92 -12.81 23.24
C ASN A 121 34.72 -11.98 23.73
N ARG A 122 34.83 -11.33 24.90
CA ARG A 122 33.76 -10.52 25.48
C ARG A 122 33.26 -9.40 24.54
N PRO A 123 34.12 -8.61 23.86
CA PRO A 123 33.66 -7.61 22.90
C PRO A 123 32.90 -8.23 21.72
N LEU A 124 33.34 -9.41 21.27
CA LEU A 124 32.76 -10.11 20.13
C LEU A 124 31.32 -10.54 20.44
N ILE A 125 31.06 -11.03 21.66
CA ILE A 125 29.72 -11.39 22.12
C ILE A 125 28.81 -10.16 22.22
N LEU A 126 29.32 -9.07 22.81
CA LEU A 126 28.55 -7.84 22.97
C LEU A 126 28.17 -7.24 21.60
N TYR A 127 29.14 -7.03 20.72
CA TYR A 127 28.91 -6.44 19.41
C TYR A 127 28.15 -7.39 18.47
N GLY A 128 28.43 -8.69 18.53
CA GLY A 128 27.69 -9.71 17.79
C GLY A 128 26.23 -9.78 18.20
N GLY A 129 25.94 -9.71 19.51
CA GLY A 129 24.58 -9.65 20.03
C GLY A 129 23.82 -8.39 19.61
N ILE A 130 24.45 -7.21 19.70
CA ILE A 130 23.86 -5.95 19.24
C ILE A 130 23.57 -5.99 17.73
N PHE A 131 24.51 -6.54 16.95
CA PHE A 131 24.35 -6.69 15.50
C PHE A 131 23.22 -7.66 15.15
N LEU A 132 23.07 -8.76 15.89
CA LEU A 132 21.97 -9.69 15.73
C LEU A 132 20.62 -9.01 16.02
N ILE A 133 20.52 -8.26 17.12
CA ILE A 133 19.33 -7.47 17.46
C ILE A 133 19.00 -6.51 16.32
N TYR A 134 19.99 -5.79 15.78
CA TYR A 134 19.78 -4.87 14.67
C TYR A 134 19.20 -5.58 13.43
N ILE A 135 19.71 -6.77 13.09
CA ILE A 135 19.21 -7.55 11.94
C ILE A 135 17.76 -8.00 12.13
N ILE A 136 17.37 -8.41 13.33
CA ILE A 136 16.02 -8.94 13.59
C ILE A 136 14.99 -7.85 13.93
N THR A 137 15.45 -6.64 14.30
CA THR A 137 14.58 -5.54 14.75
C THR A 137 13.44 -5.21 13.77
N PRO A 138 13.66 -5.11 12.44
CA PRO A 138 12.57 -4.82 11.51
C PRO A 138 11.49 -5.91 11.52
N ALA A 139 11.88 -7.18 11.59
CA ALA A 139 10.96 -8.31 11.63
C ALA A 139 10.20 -8.41 12.98
N VAL A 140 10.88 -8.12 14.09
CA VAL A 140 10.26 -8.10 15.43
C VAL A 140 9.20 -6.99 15.51
N ILE A 141 9.52 -5.77 15.05
CA ILE A 141 8.58 -4.64 15.07
C ILE A 141 7.36 -4.94 14.18
N LEU A 142 7.55 -5.47 12.97
CA LEU A 142 6.43 -5.82 12.09
C LEU A 142 5.57 -6.95 12.70
N SER A 143 6.19 -7.98 13.28
CA SER A 143 5.46 -9.06 13.94
C SER A 143 4.61 -8.55 15.11
N LEU A 144 5.13 -7.58 15.87
CA LEU A 144 4.39 -6.92 16.95
C LEU A 144 3.25 -6.05 16.42
N PHE A 145 3.45 -5.35 15.30
CA PHE A 145 2.38 -4.59 14.63
C PHE A 145 1.25 -5.47 14.10
N ASN A 146 1.56 -6.73 13.77
CA ASN A 146 0.60 -7.75 13.35
C ASN A 146 -0.01 -8.54 14.51
N GLY A 147 0.18 -8.10 15.77
CA GLY A 147 -0.50 -8.68 16.93
C GLY A 147 0.13 -9.95 17.51
N ALA A 148 1.33 -10.35 17.10
CA ALA A 148 1.96 -11.60 17.57
C ALA A 148 2.39 -11.62 19.06
N GLY A 149 2.21 -10.51 19.79
CA GLY A 149 2.45 -10.43 21.24
C GLY A 149 3.93 -10.44 21.65
N LEU A 150 4.21 -10.49 22.96
CA LEU A 150 5.57 -10.50 23.51
C LEU A 150 6.42 -11.66 22.96
N GLY A 151 5.80 -12.83 22.71
CA GLY A 151 6.46 -14.01 22.16
C GLY A 151 7.07 -13.79 20.77
N ALA A 152 6.61 -12.78 20.03
CA ALA A 152 7.18 -12.39 18.74
C ALA A 152 8.67 -12.05 18.82
N VAL A 153 9.15 -11.56 19.96
CA VAL A 153 10.56 -11.20 20.17
C VAL A 153 11.48 -12.41 20.19
N PHE A 154 10.95 -13.61 20.40
CA PHE A 154 11.70 -14.87 20.48
C PHE A 154 11.16 -15.97 19.55
N ASN A 155 10.30 -15.62 18.59
CA ASN A 155 9.65 -16.59 17.70
C ASN A 155 10.21 -16.51 16.27
N PRO A 156 11.10 -17.44 15.87
CA PRO A 156 11.69 -17.45 14.53
C PRO A 156 10.66 -17.62 13.40
N SER A 157 9.53 -18.29 13.67
CA SER A 157 8.47 -18.43 12.67
C SER A 157 7.76 -17.11 12.39
N ALA A 158 7.58 -16.27 13.42
CA ALA A 158 7.04 -14.91 13.27
C ALA A 158 8.01 -14.03 12.47
N TRP A 159 9.31 -14.12 12.75
CA TRP A 159 10.32 -13.37 11.98
C TRP A 159 10.34 -13.78 10.52
N LYS A 160 10.29 -15.10 10.24
CA LYS A 160 10.25 -15.61 8.87
C LYS A 160 9.01 -15.10 8.11
N ARG A 161 7.85 -15.06 8.77
CA ARG A 161 6.62 -14.50 8.19
C ARG A 161 6.80 -13.02 7.88
N ALA A 162 7.24 -12.21 8.84
CA ALA A 162 7.50 -10.78 8.65
C ALA A 162 8.52 -10.49 7.54
N ILE A 163 9.58 -11.29 7.42
CA ILE A 163 10.58 -11.16 6.33
C ILE A 163 9.96 -11.48 4.97
N ASN A 164 9.09 -12.49 4.90
CA ASN A 164 8.38 -12.84 3.67
C ASN A 164 7.38 -11.73 3.28
N ASP A 165 6.67 -11.14 4.24
CA ASP A 165 5.70 -10.06 4.01
C ASP A 165 6.37 -8.79 3.47
N ILE A 166 7.58 -8.46 3.98
CA ILE A 166 8.40 -7.34 3.47
C ILE A 166 9.04 -7.69 2.11
N GLY A 167 9.38 -8.97 1.90
CA GLY A 167 10.17 -9.48 0.79
C GLY A 167 11.68 -9.51 1.11
N SER A 168 12.31 -10.66 0.91
CA SER A 168 13.72 -10.92 1.31
C SER A 168 14.73 -9.92 0.74
N GLY A 169 14.61 -9.57 -0.54
CA GLY A 169 15.49 -8.58 -1.19
C GLY A 169 15.30 -7.17 -0.61
N ARG A 170 14.06 -6.78 -0.33
CA ARG A 170 13.72 -5.49 0.30
C ARG A 170 14.18 -5.43 1.75
N TYR A 171 14.04 -6.52 2.47
CA TYR A 171 14.53 -6.67 3.85
C TYR A 171 16.05 -6.47 3.94
N LEU A 172 16.82 -7.06 3.01
CA LEU A 172 18.26 -6.85 2.93
C LEU A 172 18.62 -5.38 2.67
N ILE A 173 17.92 -4.71 1.74
CA ILE A 173 18.13 -3.28 1.46
C ILE A 173 17.78 -2.43 2.70
N ALA A 174 16.67 -2.75 3.38
CA ALA A 174 16.23 -2.06 4.59
C ALA A 174 17.29 -2.09 5.69
N ILE A 175 18.07 -3.17 5.81
CA ILE A 175 19.14 -3.31 6.81
C ILE A 175 20.47 -2.71 6.33
N LEU A 176 20.90 -3.06 5.11
CA LEU A 176 22.23 -2.76 4.61
C LEU A 176 22.42 -1.28 4.29
N LEU A 177 21.40 -0.60 3.77
CA LEU A 177 21.53 0.80 3.41
C LEU A 177 21.77 1.71 4.63
N PRO A 178 20.91 1.71 5.68
CA PRO A 178 21.14 2.53 6.86
C PRO A 178 22.41 2.13 7.61
N PHE A 179 22.78 0.84 7.60
CA PHE A 179 24.05 0.38 8.16
C PHE A 179 25.26 0.95 7.41
N GLY A 180 25.27 0.87 6.07
CA GLY A 180 26.32 1.43 5.23
C GLY A 180 26.45 2.96 5.40
N ILE A 181 25.32 3.66 5.48
CA ILE A 181 25.29 5.10 5.75
C ILE A 181 25.86 5.40 7.14
N ALA A 182 25.49 4.64 8.16
CA ALA A 182 26.04 4.80 9.51
C ALA A 182 27.56 4.56 9.55
N LEU A 183 28.08 3.61 8.76
CA LEU A 183 29.52 3.37 8.62
C LEU A 183 30.25 4.55 7.97
N ILE A 184 29.66 5.13 6.90
CA ILE A 184 30.24 6.29 6.21
C ILE A 184 30.26 7.50 7.15
N ILE A 185 29.14 7.79 7.81
CA ILE A 185 29.04 8.91 8.78
C ILE A 185 30.03 8.71 9.93
N SER A 186 30.12 7.49 10.47
CA SER A 186 31.04 7.18 11.56
C SER A 186 32.50 7.33 11.12
N SER A 187 32.85 6.89 9.91
CA SER A 187 34.20 7.02 9.35
C SER A 187 34.58 8.48 9.12
N LEU A 188 33.65 9.27 8.58
CA LEU A 188 33.85 10.72 8.37
C LEU A 188 34.04 11.44 9.71
N TYR A 189 33.20 11.12 10.71
CA TYR A 189 33.36 11.64 12.06
C TYR A 189 34.73 11.27 12.66
N SER A 190 35.18 10.03 12.52
CA SER A 190 36.51 9.61 12.99
C SER A 190 37.63 10.43 12.34
N ALA A 191 37.53 10.72 11.04
CA ALA A 191 38.50 11.58 10.36
C ALA A 191 38.48 13.03 10.89
N ILE A 192 37.30 13.59 11.15
CA ILE A 192 37.14 14.93 11.73
C ILE A 192 37.70 14.98 13.16
N ALA A 193 37.42 13.95 13.97
CA ALA A 193 37.85 13.87 15.36
C ALA A 193 39.39 13.96 15.49
N LEU A 194 40.14 13.35 14.56
CA LEU A 194 41.61 13.41 14.54
C LEU A 194 42.19 14.83 14.44
N ILE A 195 41.41 15.79 13.94
CA ILE A 195 41.83 17.19 13.72
C ILE A 195 41.47 18.06 14.93
N ILE A 196 40.64 17.57 15.86
CA ILE A 196 40.21 18.32 17.03
C ILE A 196 41.36 18.34 18.05
N PRO A 197 41.93 19.51 18.38
CA PRO A 197 43.02 19.60 19.33
C PRO A 197 42.52 19.23 20.73
N ALA A 198 43.34 18.50 21.49
CA ALA A 198 43.08 18.22 22.90
C ALA A 198 41.78 17.42 23.17
N MET A 199 41.29 16.64 22.18
CA MET A 199 39.99 15.95 22.26
C MET A 199 39.86 14.90 23.38
N ASP A 200 40.97 14.36 23.87
CA ASP A 200 41.00 13.35 24.95
C ASP A 200 41.35 13.97 26.32
N THR A 201 41.65 15.27 26.36
CA THR A 201 42.00 15.97 27.61
C THR A 201 40.77 16.63 28.21
N VAL A 202 40.27 16.02 29.30
CA VAL A 202 39.11 16.50 30.06
C VAL A 202 39.27 17.97 30.45
N GLY A 203 38.19 18.74 30.34
CA GLY A 203 38.16 20.17 30.68
C GLY A 203 38.58 21.11 29.56
N THR A 204 39.10 20.60 28.44
CA THR A 204 39.44 21.44 27.28
C THR A 204 38.24 21.68 26.35
N PRO A 205 38.21 22.78 25.58
CA PRO A 205 37.17 23.02 24.58
C PRO A 205 37.07 21.89 23.55
N GLY A 206 38.20 21.28 23.18
CA GLY A 206 38.26 20.16 22.24
C GLY A 206 37.54 18.92 22.75
N TYR A 207 37.70 18.59 24.04
CA TYR A 207 36.99 17.47 24.67
C TYR A 207 35.48 17.64 24.65
N TYR A 208 34.97 18.82 25.04
CA TYR A 208 33.53 19.09 25.02
C TYR A 208 32.96 19.12 23.60
N LEU A 209 33.69 19.72 22.66
CA LEU A 209 33.31 19.73 21.24
C LEU A 209 33.21 18.30 20.69
N ASN A 210 34.19 17.46 21.00
CA ASN A 210 34.18 16.05 20.60
C ASN A 210 33.01 15.28 21.23
N ALA A 211 32.72 15.50 22.51
CA ALA A 211 31.60 14.87 23.20
C ALA A 211 30.24 15.24 22.54
N ILE A 212 30.04 16.51 22.21
CA ILE A 212 28.83 17.00 21.51
C ILE A 212 28.73 16.37 20.13
N LEU A 213 29.79 16.48 19.32
CA LEU A 213 29.80 15.98 17.95
C LEU A 213 29.54 14.47 17.90
N ARG A 214 30.18 13.71 18.80
CA ARG A 214 29.99 12.26 18.92
C ARG A 214 28.56 11.90 19.30
N GLY A 215 27.97 12.64 20.24
CA GLY A 215 26.60 12.43 20.67
C GLY A 215 25.61 12.68 19.53
N LEU A 216 25.78 13.76 18.77
CA LEU A 216 24.96 14.07 17.60
C LEU A 216 25.08 13.02 16.51
N VAL A 217 26.31 12.61 16.17
CA VAL A 217 26.56 11.56 15.17
C VAL A 217 25.89 10.25 15.57
N ARG A 218 26.04 9.82 16.83
CA ARG A 218 25.39 8.59 17.32
C ARG A 218 23.87 8.69 17.31
N THR A 219 23.31 9.85 17.65
CA THR A 219 21.86 10.09 17.59
C THR A 219 21.34 9.89 16.17
N LEU A 220 22.02 10.47 15.19
CA LEU A 220 21.65 10.32 13.78
C LEU A 220 21.75 8.86 13.33
N CYS A 221 22.86 8.18 13.64
CA CYS A 221 23.04 6.76 13.30
C CYS A 221 22.01 5.84 13.97
N LEU A 222 21.54 6.17 15.18
CA LEU A 222 20.57 5.36 15.91
C LEU A 222 19.12 5.63 15.49
N SER A 223 18.78 6.83 15.04
CA SER A 223 17.40 7.22 14.69
C SER A 223 17.06 6.89 13.24
N LEU A 224 18.01 6.99 12.31
CA LEU A 224 17.80 6.71 10.88
C LEU A 224 17.20 5.32 10.59
N PRO A 225 17.68 4.21 11.18
CA PRO A 225 17.19 2.88 10.83
C PRO A 225 15.70 2.69 11.15
N TRP A 226 15.21 3.26 12.27
CA TRP A 226 13.82 3.10 12.70
C TRP A 226 12.83 3.53 11.62
N PHE A 227 12.97 4.75 11.12
CA PHE A 227 12.08 5.26 10.07
C PHE A 227 12.34 4.61 8.72
N TYR A 228 13.61 4.29 8.42
CA TYR A 228 13.95 3.65 7.16
C TYR A 228 13.27 2.28 7.02
N PHE A 229 13.19 1.50 8.10
CA PHE A 229 12.49 0.21 8.12
C PHE A 229 11.00 0.33 7.81
N ALA A 230 10.34 1.37 8.33
CA ALA A 230 8.90 1.53 8.21
C ALA A 230 8.40 1.72 6.78
N TRP A 231 9.23 2.29 5.88
CA TRP A 231 8.88 2.43 4.45
C TRP A 231 8.79 1.11 3.70
N TYR A 232 9.33 0.02 4.27
CA TYR A 232 9.30 -1.30 3.67
C TYR A 232 8.22 -2.20 4.26
N TYR A 233 7.48 -1.73 5.27
CA TYR A 233 6.37 -2.50 5.84
C TYR A 233 5.16 -2.48 4.92
N PRO A 234 4.46 -3.62 4.78
CA PRO A 234 3.20 -3.64 4.06
C PRO A 234 2.18 -2.71 4.77
N PRO A 235 1.31 -2.03 4.01
CA PRO A 235 0.20 -1.31 4.61
C PRO A 235 -0.69 -2.30 5.38
N PRO A 236 -1.30 -1.88 6.50
CA PRO A 236 -2.25 -2.74 7.21
C PRO A 236 -3.41 -3.09 6.29
N GLU A 237 -3.89 -4.34 6.38
CA GLU A 237 -5.10 -4.78 5.68
C GLU A 237 -6.25 -3.82 6.03
N GLU A 238 -6.85 -3.20 5.02
CA GLU A 238 -7.98 -2.28 5.20
C GLU A 238 -9.12 -3.03 5.90
N THR A 239 -9.35 -2.73 7.17
CA THR A 239 -10.46 -3.29 7.93
C THR A 239 -11.75 -2.59 7.53
N LEU A 240 -12.32 -2.99 6.40
CA LEU A 240 -13.74 -2.88 6.10
C LEU A 240 -14.16 -4.15 5.37
N ASP A 241 -14.28 -5.23 6.14
CA ASP A 241 -15.09 -6.39 5.74
C ASP A 241 -16.10 -6.69 6.85
N PRO A 242 -17.39 -6.37 6.67
CA PRO A 242 -18.46 -6.71 7.60
C PRO A 242 -18.76 -8.22 7.67
N ASP A 243 -18.08 -9.06 6.88
CA ASP A 243 -18.24 -10.52 6.89
C ASP A 243 -17.24 -11.27 7.79
N ALA A 244 -16.36 -10.56 8.53
CA ALA A 244 -15.55 -11.16 9.58
C ALA A 244 -16.31 -11.27 10.92
N ILE A 245 -17.52 -11.84 10.91
CA ILE A 245 -18.06 -12.51 12.10
C ILE A 245 -17.58 -13.95 12.01
N ASP A 246 -16.30 -14.15 12.31
CA ASP A 246 -15.82 -15.49 12.62
C ASP A 246 -16.26 -15.78 14.05
N PHE A 247 -17.17 -16.75 14.20
CA PHE A 247 -17.51 -17.29 15.51
C PHE A 247 -16.26 -17.99 16.02
N ASP A 248 -15.65 -17.42 17.05
CA ASP A 248 -14.43 -17.96 17.66
C ASP A 248 -14.78 -19.27 18.40
N ASP A 249 -14.73 -20.39 17.67
CA ASP A 249 -14.94 -21.77 18.14
C ASP A 249 -13.94 -22.17 19.25
N HIS A 250 -12.96 -21.32 19.57
CA HIS A 250 -11.98 -21.56 20.63
C HIS A 250 -12.44 -21.21 22.04
N GLU A 251 -13.53 -20.45 22.25
CA GLU A 251 -14.11 -20.25 23.59
C GLU A 251 -15.13 -21.33 24.01
N LEU A 252 -15.71 -22.09 23.07
CA LEU A 252 -16.67 -23.17 23.40
C LEU A 252 -16.01 -24.50 23.79
N ALA A 253 -14.73 -24.70 23.46
CA ALA A 253 -14.06 -25.98 23.65
C ALA A 253 -13.43 -26.19 25.05
N GLN A 254 -13.45 -25.20 25.94
CA GLN A 254 -12.69 -25.28 27.20
C GLN A 254 -13.50 -25.63 28.46
N ASN A 255 -14.82 -25.79 28.40
CA ASN A 255 -15.61 -26.07 29.61
C ASN A 255 -16.75 -27.11 29.44
N ILE A 256 -16.59 -28.14 28.62
CA ILE A 256 -17.55 -29.26 28.61
C ILE A 256 -16.80 -30.58 28.49
N ASP A 257 -16.93 -31.40 29.54
CA ASP A 257 -16.53 -32.82 29.57
C ASP A 257 -17.30 -33.58 28.47
N MET A 258 -16.68 -33.75 27.30
CA MET A 258 -17.31 -34.38 26.13
C MET A 258 -17.28 -35.91 26.25
N GLY A 259 -18.45 -36.51 26.40
CA GLY A 259 -18.65 -37.97 26.36
C GLY A 259 -18.45 -38.57 24.96
N ASP A 260 -18.08 -39.85 24.94
CA ASP A 260 -17.64 -40.64 23.77
C ASP A 260 -18.55 -40.59 22.52
N GLU A 261 -19.84 -40.27 22.65
CA GLU A 261 -20.76 -40.16 21.51
C GLU A 261 -20.50 -38.94 20.62
N LEU A 262 -20.11 -37.81 21.20
CA LEU A 262 -19.86 -36.57 20.45
C LEU A 262 -18.55 -36.65 19.64
N LEU A 263 -17.56 -37.37 20.18
CA LEU A 263 -16.34 -37.76 19.46
C LEU A 263 -16.64 -38.61 18.23
N GLN A 264 -17.57 -39.57 18.32
CA GLN A 264 -17.99 -40.37 17.16
C GLN A 264 -18.69 -39.52 16.09
N GLN A 265 -19.48 -38.53 16.49
CA GLN A 265 -20.15 -37.65 15.54
C GLN A 265 -19.16 -36.72 14.81
N LEU A 266 -18.16 -36.20 15.53
CA LEU A 266 -17.05 -35.42 14.98
C LEU A 266 -16.18 -36.22 14.01
N THR A 267 -15.91 -37.50 14.31
CA THR A 267 -15.16 -38.36 13.39
C THR A 267 -15.92 -38.69 12.11
N ARG A 268 -17.25 -38.82 12.16
CA ARG A 268 -18.09 -38.97 10.96
C ARG A 268 -18.08 -37.71 10.10
N LEU A 269 -18.23 -36.53 10.71
CA LEU A 269 -18.20 -35.25 9.99
C LEU A 269 -16.83 -35.01 9.35
N LYS A 270 -15.73 -35.28 10.06
CA LYS A 270 -14.38 -35.25 9.48
C LYS A 270 -14.20 -36.22 8.31
N ALA A 271 -14.80 -37.41 8.37
CA ALA A 271 -14.72 -38.38 7.28
C ALA A 271 -15.55 -37.96 6.06
N GLU A 272 -16.65 -37.23 6.25
CA GLU A 272 -17.42 -36.62 5.16
C GLU A 272 -16.70 -35.42 4.55
N GLU A 273 -16.11 -34.54 5.36
CA GLU A 273 -15.23 -33.46 4.89
C GLU A 273 -14.02 -33.99 4.11
N GLU A 274 -13.37 -35.08 4.57
CA GLU A 274 -12.26 -35.70 3.86
C GLU A 274 -12.69 -36.27 2.50
N LYS A 275 -13.91 -36.83 2.41
CA LYS A 275 -14.46 -37.30 1.12
C LYS A 275 -14.72 -36.15 0.17
N ILE A 276 -15.27 -35.04 0.65
CA ILE A 276 -15.50 -33.82 -0.15
C ILE A 276 -14.15 -33.24 -0.61
N ALA A 277 -13.17 -33.16 0.28
CA ALA A 277 -11.82 -32.70 -0.03
C ALA A 277 -11.10 -33.63 -1.04
N GLN A 278 -11.31 -34.94 -0.96
CA GLN A 278 -10.77 -35.91 -1.93
C GLN A 278 -11.45 -35.80 -3.31
N LEU A 279 -12.75 -35.51 -3.36
CA LEU A 279 -13.47 -35.23 -4.61
C LEU A 279 -12.96 -33.95 -5.27
N GLN A 280 -12.71 -32.90 -4.48
CA GLN A 280 -12.14 -31.64 -4.96
C GLN A 280 -10.69 -31.80 -5.48
N ARG A 281 -9.87 -32.67 -4.88
CA ARG A 281 -8.49 -32.97 -5.35
C ARG A 281 -8.42 -33.73 -6.67
N ARG A 282 -9.52 -34.35 -7.14
CA ARG A 282 -9.54 -35.14 -8.38
C ARG A 282 -9.90 -34.31 -9.62
N GLN A 283 -10.35 -33.07 -9.47
CA GLN A 283 -10.65 -32.20 -10.60
C GLN A 283 -9.37 -31.48 -11.07
N PRO A 284 -9.17 -31.29 -12.39
CA PRO A 284 -7.99 -30.60 -12.91
C PRO A 284 -7.92 -29.18 -12.37
N PRO A 285 -6.70 -28.61 -12.20
CA PRO A 285 -6.55 -27.25 -11.67
C PRO A 285 -7.27 -26.26 -12.59
N VAL A 286 -8.25 -25.55 -12.02
CA VAL A 286 -9.03 -24.52 -12.69
C VAL A 286 -8.30 -23.18 -12.56
N ASP A 287 -8.09 -22.50 -13.68
CA ASP A 287 -7.45 -21.19 -13.72
C ASP A 287 -8.45 -20.09 -13.37
N LEU A 288 -8.51 -19.71 -12.08
CA LEU A 288 -9.37 -18.63 -11.59
C LEU A 288 -8.95 -17.25 -12.10
N THR A 289 -7.76 -17.10 -12.71
CA THR A 289 -7.34 -15.81 -13.28
C THR A 289 -8.23 -15.38 -14.45
N LEU A 290 -8.93 -16.33 -15.09
CA LEU A 290 -9.90 -16.07 -16.16
C LEU A 290 -11.13 -15.30 -15.68
N LEU A 291 -11.39 -15.27 -14.37
CA LEU A 291 -12.52 -14.56 -13.75
C LEU A 291 -12.19 -13.13 -13.34
N ARG A 292 -10.98 -12.63 -13.61
CA ARG A 292 -10.56 -11.28 -13.18
C ARG A 292 -11.48 -10.16 -13.62
N GLU A 293 -12.19 -10.35 -14.71
CA GLU A 293 -13.09 -9.35 -15.30
C GLU A 293 -14.58 -9.66 -15.02
N ALA A 294 -14.86 -10.76 -14.31
CA ALA A 294 -16.19 -11.14 -13.86
C ALA A 294 -16.50 -10.49 -12.50
N ASN A 295 -17.74 -10.06 -12.30
CA ASN A 295 -18.23 -9.75 -10.96
C ASN A 295 -18.51 -11.05 -10.20
N ILE A 296 -17.63 -11.39 -9.25
CA ILE A 296 -17.72 -12.61 -8.44
C ILE A 296 -18.45 -12.42 -7.11
N GLU A 297 -18.86 -11.19 -6.75
CA GLU A 297 -19.45 -10.86 -5.44
C GLU A 297 -20.72 -11.67 -5.13
N HIS A 298 -21.46 -12.08 -6.16
CA HIS A 298 -22.69 -12.85 -6.03
C HIS A 298 -22.55 -14.31 -6.49
N MET A 299 -21.33 -14.79 -6.77
CA MET A 299 -21.09 -16.15 -7.24
C MET A 299 -20.58 -17.06 -6.11
N SER A 300 -21.21 -18.22 -5.95
CA SER A 300 -20.69 -19.27 -5.05
C SER A 300 -19.35 -19.82 -5.55
N VAL A 301 -18.57 -20.43 -4.65
CA VAL A 301 -17.25 -21.00 -4.99
C VAL A 301 -17.38 -22.11 -6.04
N GLU A 302 -18.45 -22.89 -5.99
CA GLU A 302 -18.79 -23.89 -7.01
C GLU A 302 -19.07 -23.25 -8.37
N GLU A 303 -19.88 -22.18 -8.42
CA GLU A 303 -20.20 -21.47 -9.67
C GLU A 303 -18.98 -20.79 -10.28
N GLN A 304 -18.10 -20.20 -9.47
CA GLN A 304 -16.84 -19.62 -9.94
C GLN A 304 -15.96 -20.69 -10.59
N ARG A 305 -15.80 -21.86 -9.93
CA ARG A 305 -15.01 -22.97 -10.48
C ARG A 305 -15.62 -23.54 -11.75
N GLN A 306 -16.93 -23.72 -11.80
CA GLN A 306 -17.63 -24.21 -12.98
C GLN A 306 -17.47 -23.25 -14.15
N PHE A 307 -17.68 -21.94 -13.90
CA PHE A 307 -17.54 -20.92 -14.93
C PHE A 307 -16.11 -20.83 -15.46
N ALA A 308 -15.10 -20.82 -14.58
CA ALA A 308 -13.70 -20.81 -15.01
C ALA A 308 -13.32 -22.08 -15.79
N SER A 309 -13.80 -23.25 -15.39
CA SER A 309 -13.62 -24.51 -16.13
C SER A 309 -14.24 -24.44 -17.53
N ASP A 310 -15.44 -23.88 -17.64
CA ASP A 310 -16.13 -23.73 -18.93
C ASP A 310 -15.46 -22.70 -19.85
N LEU A 311 -14.91 -21.62 -19.28
CA LEU A 311 -14.06 -20.68 -20.04
C LEU A 311 -12.80 -21.37 -20.58
N MET A 312 -12.10 -22.16 -19.76
CA MET A 312 -10.94 -22.94 -20.22
C MET A 312 -11.33 -23.93 -21.33
N LYS A 313 -12.50 -24.56 -21.22
CA LYS A 313 -13.03 -25.48 -22.24
C LYS A 313 -13.31 -24.72 -23.55
N ALA A 314 -13.98 -23.58 -23.47
CA ALA A 314 -14.25 -22.73 -24.62
C ALA A 314 -12.95 -22.26 -25.30
N ASP A 315 -11.97 -21.78 -24.55
CA ASP A 315 -10.67 -21.35 -25.09
C ASP A 315 -9.93 -22.50 -25.80
N ARG A 316 -9.98 -23.72 -25.24
CA ARG A 316 -9.42 -24.91 -25.89
C ARG A 316 -10.14 -25.25 -27.19
N LEU A 317 -11.47 -25.17 -27.22
CA LEU A 317 -12.26 -25.42 -28.42
C LEU A 317 -11.98 -24.38 -29.52
N LEU A 318 -11.82 -23.11 -29.14
CA LEU A 318 -11.41 -22.04 -30.05
C LEU A 318 -10.02 -22.30 -30.67
N LEU A 319 -9.05 -22.77 -29.86
CA LEU A 319 -7.72 -23.16 -30.36
C LEU A 319 -7.78 -24.37 -31.31
N GLN A 320 -8.74 -25.26 -31.13
CA GLN A 320 -8.97 -26.43 -31.99
C GLN A 320 -9.79 -26.10 -33.26
N GLY A 321 -10.24 -24.84 -33.41
CA GLY A 321 -11.08 -24.41 -34.53
C GLY A 321 -12.53 -24.91 -34.46
N LYS A 322 -12.96 -25.46 -33.31
CA LYS A 322 -14.33 -25.92 -33.05
C LYS A 322 -15.19 -24.77 -32.53
N GLU A 323 -15.43 -23.79 -33.39
CA GLU A 323 -16.10 -22.54 -33.01
C GLU A 323 -17.55 -22.76 -32.55
N ASP A 324 -18.32 -23.60 -33.23
CA ASP A 324 -19.72 -23.88 -32.88
C ASP A 324 -19.86 -24.53 -31.48
N GLU A 325 -18.94 -25.43 -31.12
CA GLU A 325 -18.92 -26.06 -29.80
C GLU A 325 -18.51 -25.06 -28.70
N ALA A 326 -17.62 -24.12 -29.03
CA ALA A 326 -17.20 -23.07 -28.10
C ALA A 326 -18.31 -22.04 -27.87
N GLU A 327 -19.02 -21.67 -28.93
CA GLU A 327 -20.18 -20.77 -28.90
C GLU A 327 -21.27 -21.32 -27.98
N ALA A 328 -21.65 -22.59 -28.14
CA ALA A 328 -22.68 -23.21 -27.29
C ALA A 328 -22.32 -23.17 -25.79
N VAL A 329 -21.03 -23.29 -25.44
CA VAL A 329 -20.57 -23.16 -24.05
C VAL A 329 -20.68 -21.71 -23.57
N LEU A 330 -20.25 -20.76 -24.39
CA LEU A 330 -20.23 -19.34 -24.03
C LEU A 330 -21.63 -18.70 -23.97
N GLU A 331 -22.53 -19.07 -24.88
CA GLU A 331 -23.92 -18.58 -24.91
C GLU A 331 -24.69 -18.90 -23.64
N SER A 332 -24.40 -20.05 -23.00
CA SER A 332 -25.02 -20.42 -21.73
C SER A 332 -24.77 -19.39 -20.62
N TYR A 333 -23.67 -18.61 -20.72
CA TYR A 333 -23.29 -17.57 -19.77
C TYR A 333 -23.56 -16.14 -20.28
N ALA A 334 -23.57 -15.95 -21.60
CA ALA A 334 -23.70 -14.64 -22.24
C ALA A 334 -25.11 -14.35 -22.80
N ASP A 335 -26.12 -15.15 -22.47
CA ASP A 335 -27.51 -14.92 -22.89
C ASP A 335 -28.05 -13.57 -22.38
N SER A 336 -29.09 -13.08 -23.06
CA SER A 336 -29.85 -11.86 -22.79
C SER A 336 -30.43 -11.76 -21.37
N THR A 337 -30.65 -12.91 -20.72
CA THR A 337 -31.25 -13.00 -19.37
C THR A 337 -30.23 -12.89 -18.23
N ARG A 338 -28.94 -13.06 -18.53
CA ARG A 338 -27.88 -13.09 -17.52
C ARG A 338 -27.20 -11.73 -17.38
N ASP A 339 -26.75 -11.46 -16.16
CA ASP A 339 -26.02 -10.25 -15.84
C ASP A 339 -24.68 -10.22 -16.59
N ILE A 340 -24.52 -9.18 -17.41
CA ILE A 340 -23.31 -8.95 -18.20
C ILE A 340 -22.10 -8.66 -17.31
N HIS A 341 -22.30 -8.10 -16.12
CA HIS A 341 -21.22 -7.80 -15.18
C HIS A 341 -20.61 -9.09 -14.61
N GLN A 342 -21.45 -10.10 -14.34
CA GLN A 342 -21.01 -11.40 -13.81
C GLN A 342 -20.27 -12.22 -14.86
N TYR A 343 -20.78 -12.28 -16.09
CA TYR A 343 -20.24 -13.15 -17.13
C TYR A 343 -19.45 -12.43 -18.22
N LEU A 344 -18.94 -11.23 -17.92
CA LEU A 344 -18.19 -10.41 -18.88
C LEU A 344 -17.09 -11.19 -19.64
N PRO A 345 -16.25 -12.04 -19.01
CA PRO A 345 -15.23 -12.80 -19.74
C PRO A 345 -15.78 -13.69 -20.88
N ALA A 346 -17.01 -14.20 -20.73
CA ALA A 346 -17.68 -14.98 -21.77
C ALA A 346 -18.20 -14.07 -22.88
N CYS A 347 -18.86 -12.96 -22.52
CA CYS A 347 -19.35 -11.96 -23.48
C CYS A 347 -18.23 -11.42 -24.37
N LYS A 348 -17.04 -11.18 -23.81
CA LYS A 348 -15.86 -10.74 -24.59
C LYS A 348 -15.42 -11.74 -25.64
N ARG A 349 -15.33 -13.02 -25.27
CA ARG A 349 -14.95 -14.10 -26.18
C ARG A 349 -15.98 -14.27 -27.28
N LEU A 350 -17.26 -14.19 -26.92
CA LEU A 350 -18.37 -14.28 -27.87
C LEU A 350 -18.37 -13.10 -28.85
N HIS A 351 -18.15 -11.88 -28.36
CA HIS A 351 -17.97 -10.68 -29.20
C HIS A 351 -16.83 -10.86 -30.23
N HIS A 352 -15.67 -11.38 -29.80
CA HIS A 352 -14.57 -11.67 -30.72
C HIS A 352 -14.93 -12.73 -31.77
N LEU A 353 -15.69 -13.75 -31.38
CA LEU A 353 -16.19 -14.80 -32.27
C LEU A 353 -17.19 -14.24 -33.30
N TYR A 354 -18.20 -13.48 -32.88
CA TYR A 354 -19.16 -12.85 -33.80
C TYR A 354 -18.50 -11.89 -34.79
N ARG A 355 -17.49 -11.13 -34.35
CA ARG A 355 -16.71 -10.27 -35.23
C ARG A 355 -15.92 -11.06 -36.28
N ARG A 356 -15.36 -12.22 -35.91
CA ARG A 356 -14.62 -13.11 -36.82
C ARG A 356 -15.56 -13.77 -37.84
N GLN A 357 -16.76 -14.16 -37.42
CA GLN A 357 -17.78 -14.79 -38.25
C GLN A 357 -18.57 -13.79 -39.11
N LYS A 358 -18.38 -12.47 -38.91
CA LYS A 358 -19.12 -11.38 -39.58
C LYS A 358 -20.64 -11.44 -39.35
N ARG A 359 -21.04 -11.91 -38.16
CA ARG A 359 -22.44 -11.97 -37.72
C ARG A 359 -22.88 -10.61 -37.18
N GLN A 360 -23.36 -9.77 -38.09
CA GLN A 360 -23.58 -8.35 -37.82
C GLN A 360 -24.70 -8.08 -36.79
N GLN A 361 -25.79 -8.84 -36.83
CA GLN A 361 -26.94 -8.61 -35.94
C GLN A 361 -26.63 -8.96 -34.48
N GLU A 362 -25.99 -10.10 -34.25
CA GLU A 362 -25.59 -10.57 -32.93
C GLU A 362 -24.45 -9.73 -32.35
N LEU A 363 -23.55 -9.25 -33.21
CA LEU A 363 -22.49 -8.31 -32.83
C LEU A 363 -23.08 -6.99 -32.33
N GLU A 364 -24.03 -6.39 -33.05
CA GLU A 364 -24.67 -5.12 -32.66
C GLU A 364 -25.40 -5.25 -31.31
N GLN A 365 -26.11 -6.36 -31.08
CA GLN A 365 -26.77 -6.64 -29.80
C GLN A 365 -25.77 -6.79 -28.65
N MET A 366 -24.67 -7.51 -28.88
CA MET A 366 -23.62 -7.69 -27.88
C MET A 366 -22.90 -6.37 -27.57
N GLU A 367 -22.59 -5.58 -28.59
CA GLU A 367 -21.98 -4.26 -28.45
C GLU A 367 -22.86 -3.31 -27.64
N TYR A 368 -24.18 -3.29 -27.90
CA TYR A 368 -25.12 -2.46 -27.12
C TYR A 368 -25.11 -2.82 -25.63
N ARG A 369 -25.12 -4.13 -25.29
CA ARG A 369 -25.04 -4.57 -23.89
C ARG A 369 -23.70 -4.22 -23.26
N LEU A 370 -22.59 -4.35 -24.00
CA LEU A 370 -21.27 -3.96 -23.49
C LEU A 370 -21.16 -2.44 -23.28
N ILE A 371 -21.86 -1.63 -24.09
CA ILE A 371 -21.98 -0.18 -23.90
C ILE A 371 -22.74 0.12 -22.61
N GLU A 372 -23.89 -0.52 -22.40
CA GLU A 372 -24.68 -0.41 -21.17
C GLU A 372 -23.85 -0.79 -19.93
N ALA A 373 -23.15 -1.93 -19.97
CA ALA A 373 -22.27 -2.37 -18.89
C ALA A 373 -21.17 -1.33 -18.57
N SER A 374 -20.61 -0.72 -19.62
CA SER A 374 -19.58 0.32 -19.48
C SER A 374 -20.15 1.61 -18.89
N ALA A 375 -21.38 1.99 -19.28
CA ALA A 375 -22.08 3.15 -18.75
C ALA A 375 -22.41 2.97 -17.26
N ASN A 376 -22.76 1.75 -16.85
CA ASN A 376 -23.06 1.37 -15.46
C ASN A 376 -21.79 1.17 -14.59
N GLY A 377 -20.60 1.56 -15.09
CA GLY A 377 -19.37 1.59 -14.30
C GLY A 377 -18.42 0.40 -14.49
N ASN A 378 -18.69 -0.51 -15.42
CA ASN A 378 -17.75 -1.60 -15.72
C ASN A 378 -16.55 -1.10 -16.54
N ALA A 379 -15.41 -0.90 -15.88
CA ALA A 379 -14.20 -0.41 -16.54
C ALA A 379 -13.60 -1.39 -17.56
N HIS A 380 -13.92 -2.68 -17.50
CA HIS A 380 -13.31 -3.73 -18.30
C HIS A 380 -13.96 -3.89 -19.69
N SER A 381 -15.20 -3.44 -19.89
CA SER A 381 -15.92 -3.52 -21.16
C SER A 381 -15.55 -2.40 -22.15
N TYR A 382 -15.17 -1.22 -21.66
CA TYR A 382 -14.82 -0.04 -22.49
C TYR A 382 -13.82 -0.31 -23.64
N PRO A 383 -12.67 -0.99 -23.45
CA PRO A 383 -11.68 -1.13 -24.53
C PRO A 383 -12.18 -1.91 -25.74
N ILE A 384 -13.23 -2.72 -25.59
CA ILE A 384 -13.80 -3.52 -26.67
C ILE A 384 -14.72 -2.65 -27.53
N ILE A 385 -15.55 -1.84 -26.87
CA ILE A 385 -16.58 -1.02 -27.52
C ILE A 385 -16.05 0.31 -28.03
N HIS A 386 -14.82 0.72 -27.70
CA HIS A 386 -14.27 2.01 -28.10
C HIS A 386 -14.40 2.30 -29.60
N ALA A 387 -14.04 1.35 -30.45
CA ALA A 387 -14.13 1.52 -31.90
C ALA A 387 -15.58 1.67 -32.37
N THR A 388 -16.50 0.99 -31.71
CA THR A 388 -17.94 1.09 -31.94
C THR A 388 -18.45 2.46 -31.52
N LEU A 389 -18.05 2.95 -30.34
CA LEU A 389 -18.42 4.28 -29.83
C LEU A 389 -17.99 5.41 -30.77
N ASP A 390 -16.82 5.30 -31.41
CA ASP A 390 -16.36 6.28 -32.40
C ASP A 390 -17.19 6.28 -33.70
N ALA A 391 -17.78 5.14 -34.05
CA ALA A 391 -18.59 4.96 -35.25
C ALA A 391 -20.08 5.28 -35.05
N LEU A 392 -20.54 5.45 -33.81
CA LEU A 392 -21.95 5.69 -33.51
C LEU A 392 -22.41 7.08 -34.00
N PRO A 393 -23.63 7.18 -34.56
CA PRO A 393 -24.22 8.47 -34.88
C PRO A 393 -24.53 9.29 -33.63
N ASP A 394 -24.45 10.62 -33.75
CA ASP A 394 -24.82 11.57 -32.68
C ASP A 394 -26.24 11.31 -32.17
N GLY A 395 -26.43 11.33 -30.85
CA GLY A 395 -27.75 11.26 -30.21
C GLY A 395 -28.40 9.88 -30.17
N THR A 396 -27.69 8.82 -30.56
CA THR A 396 -28.18 7.43 -30.45
C THR A 396 -28.17 6.89 -29.02
N LEU A 397 -27.28 7.41 -28.17
CA LEU A 397 -27.13 6.95 -26.78
C LEU A 397 -28.07 7.70 -25.82
N PRO A 398 -28.62 7.01 -24.79
CA PRO A 398 -29.31 7.65 -23.67
C PRO A 398 -28.45 8.72 -23.00
N ALA A 399 -29.09 9.80 -22.53
CA ALA A 399 -28.39 10.94 -21.92
C ALA A 399 -27.49 10.54 -20.74
N GLU A 400 -28.00 9.65 -19.89
CA GLU A 400 -27.34 9.16 -18.67
C GLU A 400 -26.04 8.38 -18.96
N TRP A 401 -25.93 7.77 -20.15
CA TRP A 401 -24.77 6.95 -20.51
C TRP A 401 -23.62 7.78 -21.06
N VAL A 402 -23.91 8.95 -21.63
CA VAL A 402 -22.91 9.76 -22.32
C VAL A 402 -21.82 10.25 -21.36
N LEU A 403 -22.18 10.70 -20.17
CA LEU A 403 -21.21 11.23 -19.20
C LEU A 403 -20.26 10.13 -18.66
N PRO A 404 -20.73 8.98 -18.16
CA PRO A 404 -19.86 7.88 -17.74
C PRO A 404 -18.93 7.38 -18.86
N LEU A 405 -19.46 7.22 -20.08
CA LEU A 405 -18.67 6.78 -21.24
C LEU A 405 -17.61 7.82 -21.63
N ALA A 406 -17.94 9.12 -21.60
CA ALA A 406 -16.99 10.19 -21.85
C ALA A 406 -15.91 10.27 -20.76
N GLN A 407 -16.25 9.99 -19.50
CA GLN A 407 -15.27 9.91 -18.41
C GLN A 407 -14.33 8.71 -18.57
N ALA A 408 -14.87 7.54 -18.93
CA ALA A 408 -14.07 6.35 -19.22
C ALA A 408 -13.09 6.61 -20.38
N ALA A 409 -13.56 7.27 -21.44
CA ALA A 409 -12.74 7.68 -22.57
C ALA A 409 -11.64 8.69 -22.17
N ALA A 410 -12.00 9.70 -21.36
CA ALA A 410 -11.06 10.69 -20.87
C ALA A 410 -9.96 10.07 -19.99
N GLY A 411 -10.31 9.11 -19.13
CA GLY A 411 -9.37 8.38 -18.27
C GLY A 411 -8.33 7.59 -19.08
N ARG A 412 -8.71 7.05 -20.24
CA ARG A 412 -7.80 6.33 -21.15
C ARG A 412 -7.13 7.21 -22.21
N GLN A 413 -7.29 8.53 -22.14
CA GLN A 413 -6.74 9.50 -23.10
C GLN A 413 -7.30 9.37 -24.53
N HIS A 414 -8.47 8.76 -24.70
CA HIS A 414 -9.15 8.64 -26.00
C HIS A 414 -9.93 9.92 -26.29
N HIS A 415 -9.19 11.01 -26.57
CA HIS A 415 -9.74 12.36 -26.67
C HIS A 415 -10.72 12.52 -27.85
N ASP A 416 -10.54 11.78 -28.94
CA ASP A 416 -11.45 11.83 -30.09
C ASP A 416 -12.83 11.24 -29.76
N THR A 417 -12.87 10.12 -29.04
CA THR A 417 -14.11 9.52 -28.55
C THR A 417 -14.86 10.43 -27.59
N VAL A 418 -14.15 11.12 -26.69
CA VAL A 418 -14.77 12.13 -25.80
C VAL A 418 -15.47 13.19 -26.63
N LEU A 419 -14.84 13.66 -27.71
CA LEU A 419 -15.41 14.69 -28.58
C LEU A 419 -16.60 14.17 -29.37
N THR A 420 -16.54 12.93 -29.88
CA THR A 420 -17.67 12.29 -30.58
C THR A 420 -18.87 12.11 -29.66
N LEU A 421 -18.67 11.56 -28.45
CA LEU A 421 -19.75 11.29 -27.48
C LEU A 421 -20.44 12.57 -26.99
N THR A 422 -19.67 13.64 -26.78
CA THR A 422 -20.19 14.90 -26.24
C THR A 422 -20.66 15.87 -27.33
N ARG A 423 -20.46 15.53 -28.62
CA ARG A 423 -20.84 16.37 -29.74
C ARG A 423 -22.35 16.56 -29.78
N ASN A 424 -22.79 17.80 -29.93
CA ASN A 424 -24.21 18.15 -30.03
C ASN A 424 -25.07 17.61 -28.87
N PHE A 425 -24.48 17.26 -27.71
CA PHE A 425 -25.20 16.68 -26.58
C PHE A 425 -26.37 17.57 -26.12
N ALA A 426 -26.16 18.87 -25.94
CA ALA A 426 -27.23 19.80 -25.57
C ALA A 426 -28.32 20.00 -26.63
N LYS A 427 -28.09 19.57 -27.90
CA LYS A 427 -29.12 19.61 -28.95
C LYS A 427 -30.05 18.40 -28.86
N HIS A 428 -29.48 17.23 -28.55
CA HIS A 428 -30.24 15.98 -28.46
C HIS A 428 -30.87 15.80 -27.06
N HIS A 429 -30.20 16.29 -26.02
CA HIS A 429 -30.59 16.14 -24.61
C HIS A 429 -30.58 17.51 -23.91
N PRO A 430 -31.51 18.44 -24.24
CA PRO A 430 -31.47 19.82 -23.77
C PRO A 430 -31.77 20.00 -22.27
N GLU A 431 -32.42 19.02 -21.63
CA GLU A 431 -32.81 19.06 -20.22
C GLU A 431 -31.87 18.25 -19.31
N SER A 432 -30.81 17.64 -19.86
CA SER A 432 -29.89 16.82 -19.07
C SER A 432 -29.07 17.70 -18.09
N PRO A 433 -28.93 17.31 -16.81
CA PRO A 433 -28.07 18.02 -15.87
C PRO A 433 -26.58 17.93 -16.26
N ASP A 434 -26.20 16.92 -17.05
CA ASP A 434 -24.81 16.59 -17.38
C ASP A 434 -24.24 17.44 -18.52
N ILE A 435 -25.01 18.40 -19.05
CA ILE A 435 -24.59 19.27 -20.16
C ILE A 435 -23.27 19.98 -19.82
N VAL A 436 -23.18 20.59 -18.64
CA VAL A 436 -21.99 21.36 -18.25
C VAL A 436 -20.78 20.43 -18.10
N ASP A 437 -20.99 19.26 -17.53
CA ASP A 437 -19.94 18.28 -17.27
C ASP A 437 -19.39 17.64 -18.55
N ASN A 438 -20.27 17.29 -19.48
CA ASN A 438 -19.90 16.77 -20.80
C ASN A 438 -19.10 17.79 -21.60
N TYR A 439 -19.54 19.05 -21.68
CA TYR A 439 -18.79 20.08 -22.41
C TYR A 439 -17.49 20.50 -21.72
N PHE A 440 -17.42 20.41 -20.39
CA PHE A 440 -16.16 20.61 -19.67
C PHE A 440 -15.14 19.51 -19.99
N LEU A 441 -15.57 18.25 -20.06
CA LEU A 441 -14.72 17.13 -20.50
C LEU A 441 -14.27 17.30 -21.96
N ALA A 442 -15.18 17.72 -22.85
CA ALA A 442 -14.87 18.02 -24.25
C ALA A 442 -13.80 19.13 -24.37
N ALA A 443 -13.92 20.21 -23.60
CA ALA A 443 -12.92 21.28 -23.59
C ALA A 443 -11.54 20.79 -23.12
N ARG A 444 -11.49 19.91 -22.11
CA ARG A 444 -10.23 19.29 -21.66
C ARG A 444 -9.62 18.40 -22.74
N ALA A 445 -10.44 17.60 -23.44
CA ALA A 445 -9.99 16.79 -24.56
C ALA A 445 -9.40 17.65 -25.70
N LEU A 446 -10.09 18.75 -26.09
CA LEU A 446 -9.58 19.72 -27.06
C LEU A 446 -8.24 20.34 -26.65
N SER A 447 -8.12 20.75 -25.38
CA SER A 447 -6.87 21.30 -24.85
C SER A 447 -5.71 20.30 -24.93
N LYS A 448 -5.96 19.02 -24.63
CA LYS A 448 -4.96 17.96 -24.70
C LYS A 448 -4.54 17.63 -26.13
N LYS A 449 -5.47 17.74 -27.09
CA LYS A 449 -5.21 17.63 -28.53
C LYS A 449 -4.43 18.84 -29.10
N GLY A 450 -4.25 19.91 -28.33
CA GLY A 450 -3.58 21.13 -28.76
C GLY A 450 -4.51 22.18 -29.36
N GLU A 451 -5.82 21.93 -29.42
CA GLU A 451 -6.83 22.88 -29.89
C GLU A 451 -7.23 23.88 -28.79
N ILE A 452 -6.24 24.57 -28.23
CA ILE A 452 -6.39 25.44 -27.05
C ILE A 452 -7.40 26.56 -27.27
N LEU A 453 -7.40 27.18 -28.45
CA LEU A 453 -8.34 28.27 -28.77
C LEU A 453 -9.79 27.79 -28.78
N LYS A 454 -10.07 26.61 -29.36
CA LYS A 454 -11.42 26.02 -29.37
C LYS A 454 -11.86 25.60 -27.98
N ALA A 455 -10.94 25.02 -27.19
CA ALA A 455 -11.21 24.70 -25.79
C ALA A 455 -11.59 25.94 -24.98
N GLN A 456 -10.86 27.05 -25.17
CA GLN A 456 -11.14 28.32 -24.50
C GLN A 456 -12.51 28.89 -24.92
N GLN A 457 -12.80 28.93 -26.22
CA GLN A 457 -14.09 29.40 -26.74
C GLN A 457 -15.26 28.59 -26.17
N LEU A 458 -15.13 27.26 -26.12
CA LEU A 458 -16.15 26.37 -25.59
C LEU A 458 -16.40 26.65 -24.09
N LEU A 459 -15.35 26.78 -23.29
CA LEU A 459 -15.47 27.10 -21.85
C LEU A 459 -16.08 28.49 -21.60
N GLN A 460 -15.74 29.49 -22.42
CA GLN A 460 -16.32 30.83 -22.33
C GLN A 460 -17.82 30.83 -22.65
N GLN A 461 -18.24 30.10 -23.67
CA GLN A 461 -19.66 29.92 -24.00
C GLN A 461 -20.41 29.20 -22.88
N LEU A 462 -19.80 28.16 -22.30
CA LEU A 462 -20.36 27.40 -21.19
C LEU A 462 -20.60 28.29 -19.96
N LEU A 463 -19.60 29.11 -19.59
CA LEU A 463 -19.68 30.04 -18.46
C LEU A 463 -20.73 31.15 -18.69
N LYS A 464 -20.86 31.64 -19.93
CA LYS A 464 -21.87 32.64 -20.27
C LYS A 464 -23.30 32.08 -20.15
N ARG A 465 -23.49 30.81 -20.51
CA ARG A 465 -24.81 30.16 -20.52
C ARG A 465 -25.19 29.60 -19.14
N TYR A 466 -24.23 29.16 -18.34
CA TYR A 466 -24.45 28.57 -17.02
C TYR A 466 -23.55 29.24 -15.95
N PRO A 467 -23.80 30.52 -15.61
CA PRO A 467 -22.95 31.27 -14.69
C PRO A 467 -23.02 30.80 -13.24
N GLU A 468 -24.17 30.24 -12.82
CA GLU A 468 -24.46 29.78 -11.45
C GLU A 468 -24.17 28.28 -11.23
N HIS A 469 -23.57 27.59 -12.20
CA HIS A 469 -23.27 26.16 -12.07
C HIS A 469 -22.15 25.92 -11.05
N GLU A 470 -22.19 24.80 -10.32
CA GLU A 470 -21.19 24.45 -9.29
C GLU A 470 -19.74 24.52 -9.81
N LYS A 471 -19.53 24.11 -11.07
CA LYS A 471 -18.22 24.14 -11.76
C LYS A 471 -17.84 25.48 -12.39
N ALA A 472 -18.64 26.54 -12.27
CA ALA A 472 -18.36 27.84 -12.88
C ALA A 472 -17.00 28.42 -12.44
N THR A 473 -16.65 28.29 -11.16
CA THR A 473 -15.34 28.71 -10.63
C THR A 473 -14.19 27.90 -11.24
N GLN A 474 -14.37 26.58 -11.41
CA GLN A 474 -13.36 25.71 -12.03
C GLN A 474 -13.19 26.02 -13.52
N ILE A 475 -14.29 26.34 -14.22
CA ILE A 475 -14.28 26.77 -15.62
C ILE A 475 -13.48 28.07 -15.77
N ARG A 476 -13.72 29.08 -14.92
CA ARG A 476 -12.96 30.36 -14.92
C ARG A 476 -11.46 30.13 -14.78
N ARG A 477 -11.06 29.36 -13.77
CA ARG A 477 -9.65 29.02 -13.52
C ARG A 477 -9.02 28.28 -14.71
N THR A 478 -9.77 27.36 -15.33
CA THR A 478 -9.27 26.61 -16.50
C THR A 478 -9.07 27.54 -17.71
N ILE A 479 -9.97 28.50 -17.94
CA ILE A 479 -9.81 29.52 -18.98
C ILE A 479 -8.53 30.34 -18.77
N GLU A 480 -8.28 30.82 -17.54
CA GLU A 480 -7.07 31.58 -17.20
C GLU A 480 -5.78 30.78 -17.48
N LEU A 481 -5.75 29.50 -17.09
CA LEU A 481 -4.61 28.62 -17.35
C LEU A 481 -4.37 28.41 -18.85
N LEU A 482 -5.45 28.24 -19.63
CA LEU A 482 -5.34 28.10 -21.08
C LEU A 482 -4.85 29.38 -21.76
N GLN A 483 -5.27 30.55 -21.28
CA GLN A 483 -4.79 31.86 -21.78
C GLN A 483 -3.31 32.07 -21.50
N GLN A 484 -2.83 31.75 -20.28
CA GLN A 484 -1.41 31.81 -19.95
C GLN A 484 -0.57 30.88 -20.84
N ARG A 485 -1.07 29.66 -21.07
CA ARG A 485 -0.40 28.68 -21.93
C ARG A 485 -0.39 29.09 -23.41
N SER A 486 -1.45 29.74 -23.88
CA SER A 486 -1.50 30.30 -25.23
C SER A 486 -0.54 31.48 -25.41
N ASN A 487 -0.43 32.36 -24.41
CA ASN A 487 0.43 33.53 -24.45
C ASN A 487 1.92 33.20 -24.31
N GLY A 488 2.28 32.07 -23.68
CA GLY A 488 3.67 31.61 -23.57
C GLY A 488 4.18 30.78 -24.75
N MET A 489 3.33 30.49 -25.75
CA MET A 489 3.70 29.80 -27.00
C MET A 489 3.73 30.73 -28.21
N ALA A 490 3.35 32.00 -28.04
CA ALA A 490 3.59 33.09 -28.99
C ALA A 490 4.95 33.73 -28.67
#